data_AF-A0A8T7AK22-F1
#
_entry.id   AF-A0A8T7AK22-F1
#
_cell.length_a   1.000
_cell.length_b   1.000
_cell.length_c   1.000
_cell.angle_alpha   90.00
_cell.angle_beta   90.00
_cell.angle_gamma   90.00
#
_symmetry.space_group_name_H-M   'P 1'
#
loop_
_entity.id
_entity.type
_entity.pdbx_description
1 polymer ?
#
loop_
_entity_poly.entity_id
_entity_poly.type
_entity_poly.pdbx_seq_one_letter_code
_entity_poly.pdbx_strand_id
1 'polypeptide(L)'
;MPLFDGNDAAHWAAHYSWAVDGSGNGVDTSMYAARWAQVQALGVAASDRIIVGGAGTGYLVAAAHDAGFPNCWGIDASTQLTDTPGRFQIANGVLLVDRPMQGGGGTLARLRQLTGDDEFQWVVTEDLLTCYDPSDPDVADIFAACETVLAAGEPLTQIVHLVSCDWDPAFIAAPGFSQSLAQWQALAPAHTWLEI
;
A
#
# COMPACT_ATOMS: atom_id res chain seq x y z
N MET A 1 4.75 12.77 10.21
CA MET A 1 6.14 12.43 9.78
C MET A 1 6.33 10.92 9.89
N PRO A 2 6.82 10.22 8.85
CA PRO A 2 7.04 8.77 8.90
C PRO A 2 8.06 8.38 9.98
N LEU A 3 7.73 7.35 10.76
CA LEU A 3 8.41 6.93 11.99
C LEU A 3 9.76 6.20 11.79
N PHE A 4 10.30 6.17 10.57
CA PHE A 4 11.35 5.23 10.17
C PHE A 4 12.65 5.92 9.74
N ASP A 5 13.40 6.49 10.70
CA ASP A 5 14.69 7.16 10.49
C ASP A 5 15.88 6.18 10.35
N GLY A 6 15.77 5.28 9.37
CA GLY A 6 16.91 4.70 8.65
C GLY A 6 17.79 3.66 9.36
N ASN A 7 17.50 3.26 10.60
CA ASN A 7 18.43 2.42 11.40
C ASN A 7 18.02 0.93 11.55
N ASP A 8 16.81 0.53 11.15
CA ASP A 8 16.23 -0.79 11.47
C ASP A 8 16.35 -1.87 10.36
N ALA A 9 17.30 -1.71 9.43
CA ALA A 9 17.44 -2.58 8.25
C ALA A 9 17.68 -4.09 8.57
N ALA A 10 18.10 -4.41 9.80
CA ALA A 10 18.23 -5.78 10.29
C ALA A 10 16.90 -6.38 10.83
N HIS A 11 15.97 -5.52 11.25
CA HIS A 11 14.70 -5.91 11.88
C HIS A 11 13.67 -6.32 10.82
N TRP A 12 13.54 -5.53 9.75
CA TRP A 12 12.68 -5.84 8.60
C TRP A 12 13.00 -7.22 7.99
N ALA A 13 14.27 -7.63 7.97
CA ALA A 13 14.71 -8.91 7.43
C ALA A 13 14.26 -10.16 8.24
N ALA A 14 13.73 -9.97 9.46
CA ALA A 14 13.24 -11.05 10.32
C ALA A 14 11.75 -11.36 10.13
N HIS A 15 10.94 -10.38 9.72
CA HIS A 15 9.49 -10.54 9.49
C HIS A 15 9.12 -10.48 8.01
N TYR A 16 9.85 -9.72 7.19
CA TYR A 16 9.76 -9.77 5.73
C TYR A 16 10.96 -10.56 5.17
N SER A 17 10.80 -11.88 5.04
CA SER A 17 11.71 -12.70 4.23
C SER A 17 11.74 -12.14 2.80
N TRP A 18 12.94 -11.92 2.29
CA TRP A 18 13.34 -10.66 1.62
C TRP A 18 12.83 -10.50 0.16
N ALA A 19 13.67 -10.87 -0.80
CA ALA A 19 13.36 -11.30 -2.16
C ALA A 19 14.42 -12.38 -2.45
N VAL A 20 14.00 -13.65 -2.54
CA VAL A 20 14.58 -14.78 -1.73
C VAL A 20 14.71 -14.41 -0.23
N ASP A 21 15.25 -15.25 0.66
CA ASP A 21 15.74 -14.84 2.06
C ASP A 21 18.46 -13.68 2.71
N GLY A 22 19.55 -14.32 3.29
CA GLY A 22 20.82 -14.60 2.56
C GLY A 22 21.05 -16.06 2.07
N SER A 23 20.34 -17.05 2.62
CA SER A 23 20.27 -18.50 2.27
C SER A 23 19.82 -18.90 0.85
N GLY A 24 18.84 -18.23 0.22
CA GLY A 24 18.40 -18.51 -1.17
C GLY A 24 17.13 -19.38 -1.35
N ASN A 25 16.29 -19.55 -0.34
CA ASN A 25 14.93 -20.08 -0.44
C ASN A 25 13.97 -19.01 -1.01
N GLY A 26 12.82 -19.44 -1.55
CA GLY A 26 11.79 -18.53 -2.05
C GLY A 26 11.00 -17.82 -0.94
N VAL A 27 10.50 -16.62 -1.22
CA VAL A 27 9.55 -15.90 -0.37
C VAL A 27 8.19 -16.58 -0.45
N ASP A 28 7.50 -16.75 0.69
CA ASP A 28 6.08 -17.13 0.67
C ASP A 28 5.21 -15.91 0.33
N THR A 29 4.94 -15.71 -0.95
CA THR A 29 4.06 -14.63 -1.43
C THR A 29 2.57 -14.99 -1.34
N SER A 30 2.19 -16.16 -0.82
CA SER A 30 0.78 -16.59 -0.78
C SER A 30 -0.10 -15.68 0.08
N MET A 31 0.47 -15.00 1.08
CA MET A 31 -0.23 -13.97 1.85
C MET A 31 -0.71 -12.81 0.97
N TYR A 32 0.05 -12.37 -0.03
CA TYR A 32 -0.37 -11.31 -0.96
C TYR A 32 -1.49 -11.78 -1.90
N ALA A 33 -1.48 -13.05 -2.30
CA ALA A 33 -2.59 -13.65 -3.04
C ALA A 33 -3.87 -13.74 -2.19
N ALA A 34 -3.75 -14.04 -0.89
CA ALA A 34 -4.88 -14.03 0.04
C ALA A 34 -5.40 -12.60 0.30
N ARG A 35 -4.51 -11.62 0.50
CA ARG A 35 -4.83 -10.18 0.63
C ARG A 35 -5.56 -9.67 -0.64
N TRP A 36 -5.04 -9.99 -1.83
CA TRP A 36 -5.72 -9.64 -3.08
C TRP A 36 -7.09 -10.32 -3.24
N ALA A 37 -7.24 -11.58 -2.84
CA ALA A 37 -8.52 -12.28 -2.89
C ALA A 37 -9.60 -11.61 -2.00
N GLN A 38 -9.22 -10.97 -0.88
CA GLN A 38 -10.15 -10.14 -0.11
C GLN A 38 -10.60 -8.90 -0.89
N VAL A 39 -9.68 -8.19 -1.53
CA VAL A 39 -9.99 -7.01 -2.37
C VAL A 39 -10.87 -7.41 -3.55
N GLN A 40 -10.54 -8.49 -4.26
CA GLN A 40 -11.32 -9.02 -5.37
C GLN A 40 -12.77 -9.38 -4.96
N ALA A 41 -12.99 -9.86 -3.74
CA ALA A 41 -14.31 -10.20 -3.22
C ALA A 41 -15.23 -8.97 -3.03
N LEU A 42 -14.70 -7.75 -3.06
CA LEU A 42 -15.49 -6.50 -3.05
C LEU A 42 -16.15 -6.20 -4.42
N GLY A 43 -15.77 -6.92 -5.48
CA GLY A 43 -16.39 -6.81 -6.81
C GLY A 43 -15.54 -6.17 -7.91
N VAL A 44 -14.24 -5.97 -7.68
CA VAL A 44 -13.28 -5.46 -8.69
C VAL A 44 -13.38 -6.28 -9.98
N ALA A 45 -13.52 -5.61 -11.12
CA ALA A 45 -13.45 -6.26 -12.43
C ALA A 45 -12.03 -6.18 -13.02
N ALA A 46 -11.66 -7.18 -13.84
CA ALA A 46 -10.33 -7.27 -14.46
C ALA A 46 -9.98 -6.10 -15.42
N SER A 47 -10.98 -5.29 -15.78
CA SER A 47 -10.84 -4.05 -16.55
C SER A 47 -10.44 -2.83 -15.71
N ASP A 48 -10.70 -2.85 -14.42
CA ASP A 48 -10.72 -1.66 -13.57
C ASP A 48 -9.31 -1.13 -13.33
N ARG A 49 -9.18 0.19 -13.20
CA ARG A 49 -7.90 0.83 -12.87
C ARG A 49 -7.75 0.83 -11.35
N ILE A 50 -6.72 0.15 -10.85
CA ILE A 50 -6.41 0.03 -9.41
C ILE A 50 -5.07 0.70 -9.12
N ILE A 51 -5.02 1.56 -8.10
CA ILE A 51 -3.77 2.07 -7.53
C ILE A 51 -3.58 1.51 -6.12
N VAL A 52 -2.36 1.08 -5.78
CA VAL A 52 -1.97 0.59 -4.45
C VAL A 52 -1.00 1.60 -3.81
N GLY A 53 -1.44 2.29 -2.77
CA GLY A 53 -0.60 3.17 -1.95
C GLY A 53 0.09 2.41 -0.82
N GLY A 54 1.39 2.68 -0.59
CA GLY A 54 2.22 1.87 0.33
C GLY A 54 2.60 0.52 -0.29
N ALA A 55 2.75 0.47 -1.62
CA ALA A 55 2.95 -0.78 -2.34
C ALA A 55 4.27 -1.51 -2.02
N GLY A 56 5.21 -0.87 -1.32
CA GLY A 56 6.47 -1.47 -0.89
C GLY A 56 7.29 -2.04 -2.06
N THR A 57 7.56 -3.34 -2.02
CA THR A 57 8.22 -4.10 -3.10
C THR A 57 7.31 -4.43 -4.28
N GLY A 58 6.00 -4.18 -4.18
CA GLY A 58 5.00 -4.41 -5.23
C GLY A 58 4.32 -5.78 -5.20
N TYR A 59 4.46 -6.58 -4.14
CA TYR A 59 3.94 -7.95 -4.10
C TYR A 59 2.40 -8.04 -4.22
N LEU A 60 1.63 -7.10 -3.64
CA LEU A 60 0.17 -7.07 -3.83
C LEU A 60 -0.24 -6.71 -5.26
N VAL A 61 0.51 -5.83 -5.94
CA VAL A 61 0.31 -5.51 -7.36
C VAL A 61 0.62 -6.74 -8.23
N ALA A 62 1.70 -7.47 -7.92
CA ALA A 62 2.03 -8.73 -8.58
C ALA A 62 0.93 -9.79 -8.41
N ALA A 63 0.40 -9.95 -7.19
CA ALA A 63 -0.72 -10.85 -6.90
C ALA A 63 -1.99 -10.47 -7.67
N ALA A 64 -2.26 -9.17 -7.85
CA ALA A 64 -3.35 -8.69 -8.70
C ALA A 64 -3.13 -9.06 -10.18
N HIS A 65 -1.92 -8.85 -10.71
CA HIS A 65 -1.56 -9.21 -12.09
C HIS A 65 -1.69 -10.71 -12.35
N ASP A 66 -1.16 -11.55 -11.45
CA ASP A 66 -1.24 -13.01 -11.53
C ASP A 66 -2.68 -13.52 -11.40
N ALA A 67 -3.54 -12.80 -10.66
CA ALA A 67 -4.98 -13.05 -10.59
C ALA A 67 -5.78 -12.51 -11.80
N GLY A 68 -5.11 -11.88 -12.78
CA GLY A 68 -5.72 -11.41 -14.03
C GLY A 68 -6.14 -9.94 -14.06
N PHE A 69 -5.60 -9.08 -13.20
CA PHE A 69 -5.88 -7.64 -13.12
C PHE A 69 -4.66 -6.82 -13.60
N PRO A 70 -4.42 -6.70 -14.92
CA PRO A 70 -3.22 -6.03 -15.46
C PRO A 70 -3.24 -4.50 -15.28
N ASN A 71 -4.42 -3.92 -15.02
CA ASN A 71 -4.61 -2.49 -14.78
C ASN A 71 -4.39 -2.14 -13.29
N CYS A 72 -3.37 -2.72 -12.66
CA CYS A 72 -3.00 -2.48 -11.27
C CYS A 72 -1.60 -1.85 -11.19
N TRP A 73 -1.47 -0.76 -10.44
CA TRP A 73 -0.26 0.05 -10.29
C TRP A 73 0.08 0.25 -8.81
N GLY A 74 1.36 0.44 -8.48
CA GLY A 74 1.81 0.73 -7.11
C GLY A 74 2.45 2.12 -6.96
N ILE A 75 2.36 2.71 -5.78
CA ILE A 75 3.10 3.92 -5.36
C ILE A 75 3.66 3.78 -3.94
N ASP A 76 4.92 4.20 -3.76
CA ASP A 76 5.63 4.17 -2.49
C ASP A 76 6.67 5.32 -2.35
N ALA A 77 6.94 5.70 -1.11
CA ALA A 77 7.78 6.83 -0.71
C ALA A 77 9.00 6.43 0.14
N SER A 78 9.13 5.15 0.52
CA SER A 78 10.18 4.70 1.42
C SER A 78 11.56 4.85 0.79
N THR A 79 12.43 5.64 1.43
CA THR A 79 13.82 5.84 1.01
C THR A 79 14.64 4.56 1.05
N GLN A 80 14.22 3.56 1.83
CA GLN A 80 14.82 2.23 1.83
C GLN A 80 14.68 1.54 0.46
N LEU A 81 13.62 1.90 -0.30
CA LEU A 81 13.39 1.45 -1.67
C LEU A 81 14.16 2.27 -2.71
N THR A 82 14.40 3.57 -2.50
CA THR A 82 15.23 4.37 -3.41
C THR A 82 16.71 3.99 -3.30
N ASP A 83 17.18 3.71 -2.08
CA ASP A 83 18.61 3.73 -1.74
C ASP A 83 19.29 2.36 -1.82
N THR A 84 18.57 1.30 -2.24
CA THR A 84 19.11 -0.08 -2.31
C THR A 84 19.20 -0.61 -3.75
N PRO A 85 20.35 -0.45 -4.45
CA PRO A 85 20.51 -0.90 -5.84
C PRO A 85 20.21 -2.39 -6.05
N GLY A 86 19.33 -2.68 -7.02
CA GLY A 86 19.10 -4.04 -7.53
C GLY A 86 18.16 -4.94 -6.73
N ARG A 87 17.53 -4.47 -5.63
CA ARG A 87 16.56 -5.29 -4.87
C ARG A 87 15.15 -5.38 -5.46
N PHE A 88 14.79 -4.50 -6.39
CA PHE A 88 13.43 -4.43 -6.93
C PHE A 88 13.29 -5.31 -8.17
N GLN A 89 13.09 -6.60 -7.93
CA GLN A 89 12.44 -7.47 -8.93
C GLN A 89 10.97 -7.08 -9.01
N ILE A 90 10.69 -6.05 -9.81
CA ILE A 90 9.31 -5.65 -10.12
C ILE A 90 8.70 -6.79 -10.95
N ALA A 91 7.87 -7.62 -10.31
CA ALA A 91 7.06 -8.58 -11.03
C ALA A 91 6.05 -7.80 -11.90
N ASN A 92 6.22 -7.94 -13.22
CA ASN A 92 5.35 -7.44 -14.30
C ASN A 92 5.19 -5.90 -14.48
N GLY A 93 5.50 -5.08 -13.48
CA GLY A 93 5.37 -3.61 -13.55
C GLY A 93 3.97 -3.13 -13.14
N VAL A 94 3.77 -1.96 -12.52
CA VAL A 94 4.61 -0.74 -12.49
C VAL A 94 4.55 -0.11 -11.09
N LEU A 95 5.70 0.32 -10.57
CA LEU A 95 5.84 0.95 -9.25
C LEU A 95 6.37 2.39 -9.37
N LEU A 96 5.66 3.35 -8.79
CA LEU A 96 6.16 4.69 -8.48
C LEU A 96 6.92 4.68 -7.16
N VAL A 97 8.22 4.43 -7.23
CA VAL A 97 9.16 4.73 -6.13
C VAL A 97 9.42 6.25 -6.11
N ASP A 98 9.79 6.80 -4.95
CA ASP A 98 10.09 8.23 -4.72
C ASP A 98 8.87 9.17 -4.77
N ARG A 99 7.65 8.73 -4.41
CA ARG A 99 6.51 9.64 -4.20
C ARG A 99 5.60 9.21 -3.03
N PRO A 100 5.31 10.09 -2.05
CA PRO A 100 4.18 9.91 -1.14
C PRO A 100 2.84 9.95 -1.90
N MET A 101 1.88 9.20 -1.36
CA MET A 101 0.46 9.29 -1.75
C MET A 101 -0.04 10.71 -1.49
N GLN A 102 0.34 11.29 -0.35
CA GLN A 102 0.19 12.70 0.00
C GLN A 102 1.09 13.57 -0.90
N GLY A 103 0.58 14.08 -2.02
CA GLY A 103 1.42 14.88 -2.94
C GLY A 103 0.69 15.84 -3.90
N GLY A 104 -0.64 15.92 -3.81
CA GLY A 104 -1.47 16.78 -4.67
C GLY A 104 -1.14 16.65 -6.15
N GLY A 105 -1.13 17.79 -6.86
CA GLY A 105 -0.88 17.85 -8.30
C GLY A 105 0.46 17.27 -8.78
N GLY A 106 1.46 17.10 -7.88
CA GLY A 106 2.75 16.51 -8.23
C GLY A 106 2.69 14.99 -8.42
N THR A 107 1.99 14.29 -7.51
CA THR A 107 1.77 12.84 -7.60
C THR A 107 0.80 12.51 -8.73
N LEU A 108 -0.31 13.25 -8.84
CA LEU A 108 -1.31 13.12 -9.91
C LEU A 108 -0.70 13.28 -11.33
N ALA A 109 0.06 14.35 -11.56
CA ALA A 109 0.72 14.56 -12.85
C ALA A 109 1.74 13.46 -13.20
N ARG A 110 2.28 12.75 -12.21
CA ARG A 110 3.21 11.64 -12.41
C ARG A 110 2.51 10.29 -12.59
N LEU A 111 1.36 10.07 -11.95
CA LEU A 111 0.46 8.94 -12.25
C LEU A 111 0.05 9.01 -13.72
N ARG A 112 -0.56 10.13 -14.17
CA ARG A 112 -0.99 10.37 -15.56
C ARG A 112 0.11 10.09 -16.60
N GLN A 113 1.39 10.37 -16.27
CA GLN A 113 2.53 10.09 -17.16
C GLN A 113 2.86 8.60 -17.34
N LEU A 114 2.53 7.73 -16.37
CA LEU A 114 2.80 6.29 -16.45
C LEU A 114 1.57 5.49 -16.88
N THR A 115 0.39 5.89 -16.43
CA THR A 115 -0.87 5.14 -16.58
C THR A 115 -1.76 5.66 -17.71
N GLY A 116 -1.36 6.78 -18.33
CA GLY A 116 -2.14 7.55 -19.31
C GLY A 116 -3.22 8.45 -18.71
N ASP A 117 -3.64 8.20 -17.46
CA ASP A 117 -4.78 8.84 -16.81
C ASP A 117 -4.66 8.70 -15.27
N ASP A 118 -4.88 9.78 -14.53
CA ASP A 118 -4.75 9.82 -13.06
C ASP A 118 -6.05 9.53 -12.30
N GLU A 119 -7.15 9.22 -13.00
CA GLU A 119 -8.37 8.65 -12.41
C GLU A 119 -8.32 7.11 -12.32
N PHE A 120 -8.77 6.56 -11.17
CA PHE A 120 -8.79 5.13 -10.86
C PHE A 120 -10.13 4.69 -10.27
N GLN A 121 -10.64 3.52 -10.67
CA GLN A 121 -11.89 2.95 -10.11
C GLN A 121 -11.71 2.52 -8.64
N TRP A 122 -10.53 1.97 -8.31
CA TRP A 122 -10.21 1.48 -6.98
C TRP A 122 -8.92 2.08 -6.46
N VAL A 123 -8.93 2.47 -5.18
CA VAL A 123 -7.76 2.95 -4.45
C VAL A 123 -7.53 2.04 -3.26
N VAL A 124 -6.49 1.21 -3.33
CA VAL A 124 -6.09 0.31 -2.24
C VAL A 124 -4.94 0.94 -1.46
N THR A 125 -4.87 0.74 -0.15
CA THR A 125 -3.64 0.99 0.62
C THR A 125 -3.24 -0.27 1.38
N GLU A 126 -1.98 -0.72 1.24
CA GLU A 126 -1.45 -1.87 1.99
C GLU A 126 -0.56 -1.39 3.14
N ASP A 127 -0.99 -1.58 4.40
CA ASP A 127 -0.26 -1.24 5.63
C ASP A 127 0.29 0.22 5.71
N LEU A 128 -0.16 1.10 4.80
CA LEU A 128 0.27 2.50 4.73
C LEU A 128 -0.14 3.28 5.98
N LEU A 129 -1.33 3.01 6.52
CA LEU A 129 -1.90 3.76 7.65
C LEU A 129 -1.38 3.27 9.01
N THR A 130 -1.02 1.99 9.14
CA THR A 130 -0.40 1.42 10.36
C THR A 130 1.02 1.98 10.60
N CYS A 131 1.58 2.69 9.62
CA CYS A 131 2.87 3.39 9.70
C CYS A 131 2.81 4.81 10.33
N TYR A 132 1.63 5.31 10.71
CA TYR A 132 1.43 6.66 11.25
C TYR A 132 0.67 6.65 12.58
N ASP A 133 0.85 7.70 13.38
CA ASP A 133 -0.07 8.02 14.49
C ASP A 133 -1.42 8.45 13.87
N PRO A 134 -2.57 7.86 14.26
CA PRO A 134 -3.89 8.27 13.78
C PRO A 134 -4.28 9.73 14.07
N SER A 135 -3.50 10.45 14.86
CA SER A 135 -3.62 11.90 15.12
C SER A 135 -2.60 12.77 14.35
N ASP A 136 -1.69 12.17 13.58
CA ASP A 136 -0.78 12.91 12.67
C ASP A 136 -1.60 13.50 11.50
N PRO A 137 -1.45 14.80 11.16
CA PRO A 137 -2.11 15.38 9.99
C PRO A 137 -1.80 14.65 8.68
N ASP A 138 -0.65 13.96 8.57
CA ASP A 138 -0.30 13.13 7.41
C ASP A 138 -1.39 12.08 7.10
N VAL A 139 -2.15 11.61 8.09
CA VAL A 139 -3.25 10.63 7.92
C VAL A 139 -4.46 11.26 7.21
N ALA A 140 -4.82 12.50 7.55
CA ALA A 140 -5.91 13.20 6.88
C ALA A 140 -5.55 13.50 5.41
N ASP A 141 -4.28 13.84 5.15
CA ASP A 141 -3.77 14.06 3.81
C ASP A 141 -3.69 12.75 2.97
N ILE A 142 -3.53 11.57 3.60
CA ILE A 142 -3.69 10.27 2.91
C ILE A 142 -5.14 10.08 2.45
N PHE A 143 -6.13 10.29 3.33
CA PHE A 143 -7.54 10.12 2.94
C PHE A 143 -7.93 11.10 1.81
N ALA A 144 -7.56 12.38 1.94
CA ALA A 144 -7.81 13.37 0.89
C ALA A 144 -7.11 13.03 -0.43
N ALA A 145 -5.89 12.44 -0.39
CA ALA A 145 -5.23 11.95 -1.59
C ALA A 145 -5.98 10.75 -2.21
N CYS A 146 -6.46 9.80 -1.41
CA CYS A 146 -7.27 8.68 -1.92
C CYS A 146 -8.57 9.16 -2.57
N GLU A 147 -9.30 10.08 -1.92
CA GLU A 147 -10.52 10.70 -2.48
C GLU A 147 -10.25 11.50 -3.77
N THR A 148 -9.05 12.07 -3.94
CA THR A 148 -8.67 12.84 -5.14
C THR A 148 -8.24 11.95 -6.31
N VAL A 149 -7.75 10.74 -6.04
CA VAL A 149 -7.27 9.78 -7.05
C VAL A 149 -8.40 8.83 -7.51
N LEU A 150 -9.44 8.67 -6.70
CA LEU A 150 -10.66 7.96 -7.06
C LEU A 150 -11.40 8.68 -8.20
N ALA A 151 -11.84 7.92 -9.21
CA ALA A 151 -12.49 8.45 -10.41
C ALA A 151 -13.83 9.16 -10.11
N ALA A 152 -14.14 10.20 -10.88
CA ALA A 152 -15.22 11.12 -10.56
C ALA A 152 -16.62 10.49 -10.66
N GLY A 153 -17.22 10.14 -9.52
CA GLY A 153 -18.55 9.56 -9.41
C GLY A 153 -18.57 8.15 -8.83
N GLU A 154 -17.41 7.53 -8.62
CA GLU A 154 -17.29 6.26 -7.91
C GLU A 154 -17.62 6.41 -6.42
N PRO A 155 -18.29 5.43 -5.78
CA PRO A 155 -18.52 5.44 -4.33
C PRO A 155 -17.22 5.29 -3.54
N LEU A 156 -17.08 6.06 -2.45
CA LEU A 156 -15.91 6.04 -1.54
C LEU A 156 -15.62 4.65 -0.92
N THR A 157 -16.56 3.71 -0.97
CA THR A 157 -16.31 2.31 -0.59
C THR A 157 -15.31 1.58 -1.50
N GLN A 158 -14.96 2.14 -2.67
CA GLN A 158 -13.87 1.65 -3.52
C GLN A 158 -12.48 2.18 -3.10
N ILE A 159 -12.43 3.01 -2.06
CA ILE A 159 -11.21 3.24 -1.27
C ILE A 159 -11.14 2.10 -0.24
N VAL A 160 -10.09 1.28 -0.32
CA VAL A 160 -9.94 0.02 0.43
C VAL A 160 -8.64 0.05 1.22
N HIS A 161 -8.76 0.18 2.54
CA HIS A 161 -7.64 0.18 3.45
C HIS A 161 -7.41 -1.24 3.99
N LEU A 162 -6.30 -1.87 3.57
CA LEU A 162 -5.79 -3.08 4.18
C LEU A 162 -4.91 -2.67 5.37
N VAL A 163 -5.27 -3.12 6.57
CA VAL A 163 -4.57 -2.80 7.82
C VAL A 163 -4.33 -4.04 8.66
N SER A 164 -3.07 -4.38 8.92
CA SER A 164 -2.73 -5.36 9.95
C SER A 164 -3.09 -4.79 11.33
N CYS A 165 -4.03 -5.44 12.00
CA CYS A 165 -4.47 -5.09 13.36
C CYS A 165 -3.56 -5.75 14.41
N ASP A 166 -3.68 -5.32 15.67
CA ASP A 166 -3.04 -5.94 16.84
C ASP A 166 -1.52 -6.23 16.72
N TRP A 167 -0.78 -5.31 16.09
CA TRP A 167 0.69 -5.33 16.05
C TRP A 167 1.30 -5.46 17.46
N ASP A 168 2.28 -6.36 17.61
CA ASP A 168 3.06 -6.47 18.85
C ASP A 168 3.79 -5.13 19.12
N PRO A 169 3.50 -4.44 20.25
CA PRO A 169 4.16 -3.17 20.58
C PRO A 169 5.65 -3.34 20.92
N ALA A 170 6.20 -4.56 20.98
CA ALA A 170 7.64 -4.81 21.03
C ALA A 170 8.32 -4.75 19.64
N PHE A 171 7.57 -4.81 18.54
CA PHE A 171 8.13 -4.80 17.18
C PHE A 171 8.49 -3.39 16.69
N ILE A 172 7.70 -2.38 17.07
CA ILE A 172 7.91 -0.99 16.66
C ILE A 172 8.67 -0.24 17.77
N ALA A 173 9.84 0.32 17.45
CA ALA A 173 10.63 1.13 18.40
C ALA A 173 10.00 2.49 18.77
N ALA A 174 8.81 2.79 18.22
CA ALA A 174 7.95 3.93 18.54
C ALA A 174 6.65 3.42 19.22
N PRO A 175 6.10 4.14 20.22
CA PRO A 175 5.06 3.61 21.10
C PRO A 175 3.67 3.51 20.44
N GLY A 176 3.41 2.35 19.83
CA GLY A 176 2.10 1.69 19.81
C GLY A 176 0.94 2.39 19.09
N PHE A 177 0.79 2.09 17.79
CA PHE A 177 -0.42 2.39 17.00
C PHE A 177 -1.23 1.14 16.66
N SER A 178 -1.27 0.19 17.61
CA SER A 178 -2.20 -0.95 17.58
C SER A 178 -3.64 -0.47 17.76
N GLN A 179 -4.30 -0.20 16.63
CA GLN A 179 -5.74 0.08 16.57
C GLN A 179 -6.48 -1.20 16.14
N SER A 180 -7.62 -1.49 16.76
CA SER A 180 -8.55 -2.50 16.23
C SER A 180 -9.18 -2.00 14.92
N LEU A 181 -9.68 -2.93 14.10
CA LEU A 181 -10.37 -2.61 12.83
C LEU A 181 -11.51 -1.58 13.03
N ALA A 182 -12.22 -1.62 14.16
CA ALA A 182 -13.28 -0.66 14.49
C ALA A 182 -12.77 0.77 14.80
N GLN A 183 -11.54 0.89 15.31
CA GLN A 183 -10.88 2.19 15.52
C GLN A 183 -10.36 2.75 14.19
N TRP A 184 -9.79 1.91 13.33
CA TRP A 184 -9.43 2.28 11.96
C TRP A 184 -10.65 2.78 11.16
N GLN A 185 -11.74 2.00 11.15
CA GLN A 185 -13.02 2.37 10.52
C GLN A 185 -13.60 3.70 11.00
N ALA A 186 -13.34 4.10 12.25
CA ALA A 186 -13.81 5.37 12.79
C ALA A 186 -13.11 6.61 12.19
N LEU A 187 -11.93 6.45 11.57
CA LEU A 187 -11.19 7.55 10.94
C LEU A 187 -11.79 7.96 9.59
N ALA A 188 -12.18 6.98 8.76
CA ALA A 188 -12.88 7.20 7.49
C ALA A 188 -14.06 6.22 7.33
N PRO A 189 -15.23 6.49 7.94
CA PRO A 189 -16.38 5.57 7.95
C PRO A 189 -17.08 5.37 6.59
N ALA A 190 -16.67 6.11 5.56
CA ALA A 190 -17.16 5.96 4.19
C ALA A 190 -16.28 5.04 3.32
N HIS A 191 -15.08 4.69 3.81
CA HIS A 191 -14.13 3.82 3.11
C HIS A 191 -14.33 2.36 3.54
N THR A 192 -13.83 1.44 2.73
CA THR A 192 -13.78 0.01 3.08
C THR A 192 -12.49 -0.29 3.84
N TRP A 193 -12.58 -1.12 4.88
CA TRP A 193 -11.46 -1.50 5.73
C TRP A 193 -11.41 -3.02 5.89
N LEU A 194 -10.24 -3.62 5.70
CA LEU A 194 -10.00 -5.06 5.77
C LEU A 194 -8.78 -5.36 6.66
N GLU A 195 -8.85 -6.47 7.38
CA GLU A 195 -7.79 -6.99 8.27
C GLU A 195 -6.96 -8.05 7.54
N ILE A 196 -5.62 -7.99 7.70
CA ILE A 196 -4.62 -8.63 6.80
C ILE A 196 -3.31 -9.03 7.48
#